data_AF-A0A060C490-F1
#
_entry.id   AF-A0A060C490-F1
#
_cell.length_a   1.000
_cell.length_b   1.000
_cell.length_c   1.000
_cell.angle_alpha   90.00
_cell.angle_beta   90.00
_cell.angle_gamma   90.00
#
_symmetry.space_group_name_H-M   'P 1'
#
loop_
_entity.id
_entity.type
_entity.pdbx_description
1 polymer ?
#
loop_
_entity_poly.entity_id
_entity_poly.type
_entity_poly.pdbx_seq_one_letter_code
_entity_poly.pdbx_strand_id
1 'polypeptide(L)'
;AQDLTLEEAAGQVLMPDISDQKGGAAADLVRSRHLAGLILMGGAIGDEASVKALTAAIAAADPERDWPVLISTDEEGGTVQRLAPVIGEVSAFMAAGANANSDQIRAYYQGLGAQMSALGFTMDAAPVADVTIRPESTRSFAPAPP
;
A
#
# COMPACT_ATOMS: atom_id res chain seq x y z
N ALA A 1 18.70 5.76 -14.82
CA ALA A 1 19.24 4.46 -14.37
C ALA A 1 20.75 4.34 -14.61
N GLN A 2 21.28 4.75 -15.77
CA GLN A 2 22.71 4.61 -16.08
C GLN A 2 23.63 5.54 -15.26
N ASP A 3 23.08 6.58 -14.63
CA ASP A 3 23.83 7.57 -13.85
C ASP A 3 23.81 7.34 -12.32
N LEU A 4 23.15 6.29 -11.84
CA LEU A 4 23.14 5.96 -10.40
C LEU A 4 24.42 5.26 -9.98
N THR A 5 24.92 5.59 -8.80
CA THR A 5 25.88 4.74 -8.10
C THR A 5 25.26 3.38 -7.79
N LEU A 6 26.11 2.38 -7.50
CA LEU A 6 25.62 1.04 -7.13
C LEU A 6 24.73 1.07 -5.89
N GLU A 7 25.05 1.91 -4.90
CA GLU A 7 24.27 2.04 -3.66
C GLU A 7 22.89 2.64 -3.94
N GLU A 8 22.82 3.70 -4.74
CA GLU A 8 21.55 4.30 -5.17
C GLU A 8 20.70 3.31 -5.97
N ALA A 9 21.31 2.59 -6.92
CA ALA A 9 20.63 1.58 -7.72
C ALA A 9 20.13 0.41 -6.86
N ALA A 10 20.89 -0.01 -5.85
CA ALA A 10 20.48 -1.04 -4.90
C ALA A 10 19.29 -0.56 -4.04
N GLY A 11 19.31 0.70 -3.59
CA GLY A 11 18.18 1.29 -2.87
C GLY A 11 16.88 1.26 -3.68
N GLN A 12 16.95 1.44 -5.00
CA GLN A 12 15.77 1.42 -5.89
C GLN A 12 15.11 0.05 -6.04
N VAL A 13 15.67 -1.04 -5.49
CA VAL A 13 15.04 -2.38 -5.50
C VAL A 13 14.68 -2.86 -4.10
N LEU A 14 14.70 -1.97 -3.11
CA LEU A 14 14.37 -2.26 -1.73
C LEU A 14 13.14 -1.48 -1.28
N MET A 15 12.25 -2.19 -0.58
CA MET A 15 11.04 -1.64 0.04
C MET A 15 10.85 -2.30 1.41
N PRO A 16 11.54 -1.83 2.47
CA PRO A 16 11.38 -2.37 3.82
C PRO A 16 10.05 -1.96 4.43
N ASP A 17 9.61 -2.71 5.45
CA ASP A 17 8.41 -2.40 6.20
C ASP A 17 8.65 -1.37 7.31
N ILE A 18 7.61 -0.58 7.59
CA ILE A 18 7.53 0.28 8.77
C ILE A 18 6.28 -0.10 9.56
N SER A 19 6.49 -0.37 10.84
CA SER A 19 5.45 -0.77 11.79
C SER A 19 5.34 0.20 12.99
N ASP A 20 5.80 1.44 12.84
CA ASP A 20 5.62 2.52 13.81
C ASP A 20 5.27 3.85 13.12
N GLN A 21 4.88 4.86 13.91
CA GLN A 21 4.39 6.15 13.41
C GLN A 21 5.49 7.23 13.31
N LYS A 22 6.78 6.84 13.33
CA LYS A 22 7.90 7.80 13.41
C LYS A 22 8.31 8.31 12.03
N GLY A 23 7.57 9.30 11.51
CA GLY A 23 7.82 9.89 10.19
C GLY A 23 9.25 10.37 9.92
N GLY A 24 9.91 10.98 10.92
CA GLY A 24 11.31 11.40 10.78
C GLY A 24 12.26 10.23 10.53
N ALA A 25 12.13 9.14 11.30
CA ALA A 25 12.97 7.95 11.13
C ALA A 25 12.70 7.24 9.80
N ALA A 26 11.44 7.19 9.36
CA ALA A 26 11.07 6.66 8.06
C ALA A 26 11.67 7.47 6.89
N ALA A 27 11.59 8.81 6.98
CA ALA A 27 12.18 9.70 5.99
C ALA A 27 13.72 9.59 5.95
N ASP A 28 14.37 9.56 7.12
CA ASP A 28 15.82 9.39 7.22
C ASP A 28 16.26 8.04 6.63
N LEU A 29 15.48 6.98 6.82
CA LEU A 29 15.76 5.66 6.25
C LEU A 29 15.69 5.70 4.71
N VAL A 30 14.66 6.33 4.15
CA VAL A 30 14.52 6.50 2.69
C VAL A 30 15.71 7.25 2.12
N ARG A 31 16.04 8.41 2.71
CA ARG A 31 17.12 9.27 2.22
C ARG A 31 18.49 8.60 2.35
N SER A 32 18.81 8.05 3.52
CA SER A 32 20.14 7.49 3.80
C SER A 32 20.44 6.20 3.04
N ARG A 33 19.42 5.51 2.52
CA ARG A 33 19.55 4.24 1.79
C ARG A 33 19.04 4.31 0.36
N HIS A 34 18.70 5.50 -0.12
CA HIS A 34 18.15 5.72 -1.45
C HIS A 34 16.97 4.78 -1.78
N LEU A 35 16.09 4.52 -0.81
CA LEU A 35 15.05 3.51 -0.98
C LEU A 35 14.05 3.89 -2.08
N ALA A 36 13.60 2.89 -2.84
CA ALA A 36 12.47 3.07 -3.75
C ALA A 36 11.22 3.53 -2.99
N GLY A 37 11.01 2.95 -1.81
CA GLY A 37 9.84 3.21 -1.00
C GLY A 37 9.81 2.43 0.31
N LEU A 38 8.66 2.50 0.98
CA LEU A 38 8.37 1.82 2.22
C LEU A 38 6.98 1.17 2.14
N ILE A 39 6.82 0.01 2.78
CA ILE A 39 5.50 -0.59 3.02
C ILE A 39 5.06 -0.32 4.46
N LEU A 40 3.93 0.37 4.64
CA LEU A 40 3.38 0.71 5.95
C LEU A 40 2.49 -0.43 6.45
N MET A 41 2.83 -0.94 7.63
CA MET A 41 2.11 -2.02 8.31
C MET A 41 1.22 -1.49 9.42
N GLY A 42 0.40 -2.36 10.01
CA GLY A 42 -0.65 -1.93 10.95
C GLY A 42 -0.15 -1.07 12.12
N GLY A 43 1.07 -1.29 12.61
CA GLY A 43 1.65 -0.45 13.69
C GLY A 43 1.98 0.99 13.25
N ALA A 44 2.11 1.25 11.96
CA ALA A 44 2.28 2.58 11.38
C ALA A 44 0.95 3.32 11.15
N ILE A 45 -0.19 2.63 11.29
CA ILE A 45 -1.52 3.19 11.03
C ILE A 45 -2.15 3.64 12.36
N GLY A 46 -2.06 4.94 12.63
CA GLY A 46 -2.77 5.59 13.73
C GLY A 46 -4.09 6.19 13.29
N ASP A 47 -4.37 7.42 13.73
CA ASP A 47 -5.47 8.22 13.20
C ASP A 47 -5.11 8.86 11.84
N GLU A 48 -6.11 9.43 11.17
CA GLU A 48 -5.94 10.05 9.84
C GLU A 48 -4.85 11.13 9.81
N ALA A 49 -4.75 11.92 10.89
CA ALA A 49 -3.76 13.00 10.98
C ALA A 49 -2.33 12.44 11.08
N SER A 50 -2.13 11.41 11.90
CA SER A 50 -0.85 10.72 12.05
C SER A 50 -0.41 10.03 10.76
N VAL A 51 -1.34 9.39 10.03
CA VAL A 51 -1.07 8.74 8.75
C VAL A 51 -0.65 9.78 7.71
N LYS A 52 -1.40 10.89 7.56
CA LYS A 52 -1.04 11.97 6.63
C LYS A 52 0.31 12.61 6.97
N ALA A 53 0.60 12.79 8.25
CA ALA A 53 1.89 13.33 8.68
C ALA A 53 3.04 12.37 8.34
N LEU A 54 2.85 11.07 8.57
CA LEU A 54 3.80 10.03 8.22
C LEU A 54 4.07 9.96 6.71
N THR A 55 3.01 9.85 5.90
CA THR A 55 3.16 9.76 4.43
C THR A 55 3.74 11.04 3.83
N ALA A 56 3.38 12.22 4.34
CA ALA A 56 3.97 13.48 3.90
C ALA A 56 5.47 13.58 4.25
N ALA A 57 5.88 13.12 5.44
CA ALA A 57 7.29 13.08 5.82
C ALA A 57 8.09 12.14 4.92
N ILE A 58 7.56 10.96 4.60
CA ILE A 58 8.19 9.99 3.69
C ILE A 58 8.27 10.57 2.27
N ALA A 59 7.21 11.19 1.76
CA ALA A 59 7.19 11.77 0.42
C ALA A 59 8.22 12.89 0.26
N ALA A 60 8.50 13.64 1.33
CA ALA A 60 9.47 14.73 1.35
C ALA A 60 10.91 14.29 1.74
N ALA A 61 11.15 12.99 1.92
CA ALA A 61 12.39 12.47 2.51
C ALA A 61 13.66 12.86 1.73
N ASP A 62 13.58 12.89 0.41
CA ASP A 62 14.71 13.18 -0.46
C ASP A 62 14.25 14.11 -1.60
N PRO A 63 14.37 15.45 -1.41
CA PRO A 63 13.91 16.43 -2.39
C PRO A 63 14.85 16.56 -3.60
N GLU A 64 16.03 15.91 -3.58
CA GLU A 64 17.01 15.99 -4.66
C GLU A 64 16.78 14.91 -5.73
N ARG A 65 15.94 13.91 -5.46
CA ARG A 65 15.64 12.81 -6.40
C ARG A 65 14.53 13.22 -7.39
N ASP A 66 14.66 12.76 -8.64
CA ASP A 66 13.73 13.11 -9.74
C ASP A 66 12.45 12.24 -9.81
N TRP A 67 12.27 11.28 -8.90
CA TRP A 67 11.13 10.35 -8.89
C TRP A 67 10.47 10.24 -7.52
N PRO A 68 9.16 9.97 -7.40
CA PRO A 68 8.48 9.95 -6.10
C PRO A 68 8.85 8.72 -5.26
N VAL A 69 8.79 8.84 -3.93
CA VAL A 69 8.91 7.71 -2.97
C VAL A 69 7.65 6.86 -3.05
N LEU A 70 7.82 5.54 -3.23
CA LEU A 70 6.69 4.62 -3.15
C LEU A 70 6.25 4.48 -1.70
N ILE A 71 5.00 4.78 -1.41
CA ILE A 71 4.38 4.60 -0.10
C ILE A 71 3.29 3.56 -0.28
N SER A 72 3.56 2.34 0.17
CA SER A 72 2.68 1.18 -0.05
C SER A 72 2.05 0.65 1.24
N THR A 73 1.03 -0.18 1.10
CA THR A 73 0.45 -1.02 2.16
C THR A 73 -0.23 -2.24 1.53
N ASP A 74 -0.81 -3.11 2.36
CA ASP A 74 -1.64 -4.25 1.92
C ASP A 74 -3.10 -3.99 2.30
N GLU A 75 -3.89 -3.35 1.43
CA GLU A 75 -5.29 -3.01 1.67
C GLU A 75 -6.25 -3.85 0.81
N GLU A 76 -6.23 -5.17 1.03
CA GLU A 76 -7.05 -6.13 0.29
C GLU A 76 -8.50 -6.20 0.79
N GLY A 77 -8.72 -5.83 2.05
CA GLY A 77 -9.97 -6.06 2.77
C GLY A 77 -10.00 -7.40 3.49
N GLY A 78 -11.02 -7.58 4.34
CA GLY A 78 -11.17 -8.77 5.17
C GLY A 78 -9.99 -8.93 6.14
N THR A 79 -9.28 -10.06 6.08
CA THR A 79 -8.20 -10.36 7.04
C THR A 79 -6.88 -9.67 6.73
N VAL A 80 -6.73 -9.09 5.53
CA VAL A 80 -5.53 -8.34 5.11
C VAL A 80 -5.96 -6.92 4.81
N GLN A 81 -6.10 -6.16 5.89
CA GLN A 81 -6.50 -4.77 5.86
C GLN A 81 -5.73 -4.03 6.96
N ARG A 82 -5.05 -2.95 6.59
CA ARG A 82 -4.24 -2.14 7.51
C ARG A 82 -4.93 -0.84 7.87
N LEU A 83 -5.73 -0.29 6.96
CA LEU A 83 -6.28 1.05 7.03
C LEU A 83 -7.68 1.11 7.64
N ALA A 84 -8.25 0.01 8.14
CA ALA A 84 -9.56 -0.01 8.81
C ALA A 84 -9.79 1.16 9.81
N PRO A 85 -8.80 1.59 10.63
CA PRO A 85 -8.99 2.72 11.54
C PRO A 85 -9.26 4.07 10.86
N VAL A 86 -8.90 4.24 9.59
CA VAL A 86 -8.96 5.52 8.86
C VAL A 86 -9.84 5.50 7.62
N ILE A 87 -10.10 4.33 7.03
CA ILE A 87 -10.99 4.18 5.86
C ILE A 87 -12.17 3.24 6.09
N GLY A 88 -12.26 2.63 7.28
CA GLY A 88 -13.30 1.66 7.64
C GLY A 88 -13.09 0.27 7.04
N GLU A 89 -13.93 -0.69 7.44
CA GLU A 89 -13.84 -2.09 7.00
C GLU A 89 -14.11 -2.24 5.49
N VAL A 90 -13.22 -2.98 4.81
CA VAL A 90 -13.30 -3.31 3.40
C VAL A 90 -13.64 -4.78 3.26
N SER A 91 -14.57 -5.12 2.37
CA SER A 91 -14.98 -6.50 2.16
C SER A 91 -13.84 -7.34 1.56
N ALA A 92 -13.71 -8.60 2.00
CA ALA A 92 -12.79 -9.55 1.37
C ALA A 92 -13.14 -9.74 -0.11
N PHE A 93 -12.13 -9.99 -0.96
CA PHE A 93 -12.30 -10.13 -2.40
C PHE A 93 -13.31 -11.21 -2.82
N MET A 94 -13.41 -12.33 -2.09
CA MET A 94 -14.41 -13.37 -2.38
C MET A 94 -15.85 -12.83 -2.28
N ALA A 95 -16.11 -11.94 -1.31
CA ALA A 95 -17.42 -11.30 -1.17
C ALA A 95 -17.66 -10.29 -2.31
N ALA A 96 -16.63 -9.53 -2.70
CA ALA A 96 -16.71 -8.63 -3.85
C ALA A 96 -16.96 -9.38 -5.17
N GLY A 97 -16.28 -10.52 -5.37
CA GLY A 97 -16.40 -11.35 -6.57
C GLY A 97 -17.73 -12.10 -6.69
N ALA A 98 -18.49 -12.23 -5.61
CA ALA A 98 -19.87 -12.71 -5.66
C ALA A 98 -20.82 -11.72 -6.39
N ASN A 99 -20.40 -10.47 -6.59
CA ASN A 99 -21.12 -9.53 -7.46
C ASN A 99 -20.79 -9.79 -8.93
N ALA A 100 -21.80 -10.14 -9.74
CA ALA A 100 -21.62 -10.40 -11.16
C ALA A 100 -21.33 -9.14 -12.02
N ASN A 101 -21.39 -7.94 -11.43
CA ASN A 101 -21.16 -6.68 -12.13
C ASN A 101 -19.74 -6.14 -11.87
N SER A 102 -18.83 -6.38 -12.82
CA SER A 102 -17.44 -5.92 -12.75
C SER A 102 -17.28 -4.40 -12.69
N ASP A 103 -18.23 -3.64 -13.22
CA ASP A 103 -18.15 -2.17 -13.22
C ASP A 103 -18.45 -1.59 -11.84
N GLN A 104 -19.36 -2.22 -11.09
CA GLN A 104 -19.61 -1.87 -9.69
C GLN A 104 -18.39 -2.19 -8.82
N ILE A 105 -17.77 -3.36 -9.04
CA ILE A 105 -16.52 -3.74 -8.35
C ILE A 105 -15.42 -2.71 -8.65
N ARG A 106 -15.22 -2.36 -9.92
CA ARG A 106 -14.24 -1.35 -10.33
C ARG A 106 -14.50 0.01 -9.68
N ALA A 107 -15.74 0.48 -9.69
CA ALA A 107 -16.09 1.77 -9.09
C ALA A 107 -15.84 1.78 -7.56
N TYR A 108 -16.12 0.67 -6.88
CA TYR A 108 -15.83 0.53 -5.46
C TYR A 108 -14.33 0.65 -5.16
N TYR A 109 -13.48 -0.12 -5.85
CA TYR A 109 -12.03 -0.08 -5.63
C TYR A 109 -11.37 1.21 -6.15
N GLN A 110 -11.96 1.88 -7.15
CA GLN A 110 -11.56 3.25 -7.50
C GLN A 110 -11.81 4.23 -6.35
N GLY A 111 -12.96 4.12 -5.68
CA GLY A 111 -13.26 4.91 -4.48
C GLY A 111 -12.31 4.61 -3.31
N LEU A 112 -11.93 3.34 -3.13
CA LEU A 112 -10.94 2.95 -2.13
C LEU A 112 -9.56 3.54 -2.44
N GLY A 113 -9.08 3.40 -3.68
CA GLY A 113 -7.82 3.98 -4.13
C GLY A 113 -7.78 5.50 -3.99
N ALA A 114 -8.91 6.20 -4.21
CA ALA A 114 -9.01 7.63 -3.98
C ALA A 114 -8.86 8.01 -2.50
N GLN A 115 -9.44 7.22 -1.58
CA GLN A 115 -9.26 7.42 -0.14
C GLN A 115 -7.79 7.20 0.28
N MET A 116 -7.15 6.13 -0.21
CA MET A 116 -5.73 5.85 0.05
C MET A 116 -4.83 6.94 -0.49
N SER A 117 -5.09 7.42 -1.71
CA SER A 117 -4.35 8.53 -2.30
C SER A 117 -4.50 9.82 -1.49
N ALA A 118 -5.67 10.11 -0.93
CA ALA A 118 -5.90 11.25 -0.04
C ALA A 118 -5.13 11.14 1.30
N LEU A 119 -4.76 9.93 1.71
CA LEU A 119 -3.88 9.66 2.85
C LEU A 119 -2.39 9.69 2.49
N GLY A 120 -2.04 9.83 1.21
CA GLY A 120 -0.66 9.90 0.72
C GLY A 120 -0.05 8.56 0.31
N PHE A 121 -0.83 7.48 0.26
CA PHE A 121 -0.36 6.22 -0.33
C PHE A 121 -0.30 6.33 -1.85
N THR A 122 0.74 5.76 -2.45
CA THR A 122 0.96 5.77 -3.90
C THR A 122 0.85 4.39 -4.52
N MET A 123 0.82 3.34 -3.71
CA MET A 123 0.72 1.96 -4.14
C MET A 123 -0.08 1.15 -3.11
N ASP A 124 -0.82 0.17 -3.60
CA ASP A 124 -1.44 -0.86 -2.79
C ASP A 124 -0.98 -2.22 -3.33
N ALA A 125 -0.63 -3.16 -2.47
CA ALA A 125 -0.22 -4.51 -2.85
C ALA A 125 -1.44 -5.41 -3.10
N ALA A 126 -2.41 -4.87 -3.82
CA ALA A 126 -3.67 -5.49 -4.14
C ALA A 126 -4.04 -5.16 -5.62
N PRO A 127 -4.91 -5.94 -6.27
CA PRO A 127 -5.64 -7.08 -5.73
C PRO A 127 -4.85 -8.40 -5.72
N VAL A 128 -5.36 -9.38 -4.99
CA VAL A 128 -4.94 -10.78 -5.13
C VAL A 128 -5.57 -11.38 -6.40
N ALA A 129 -4.73 -11.78 -7.33
CA ALA A 129 -5.12 -12.42 -8.59
C ALA A 129 -5.05 -13.96 -8.54
N ASP A 130 -4.76 -14.54 -7.38
CA ASP A 130 -4.75 -15.98 -7.18
C ASP A 130 -6.16 -16.57 -7.40
N VAL A 131 -6.23 -17.80 -7.88
CA VAL A 131 -7.44 -18.61 -7.84
C VAL A 131 -7.35 -19.57 -6.67
N THR A 132 -8.22 -19.41 -5.68
CA THR A 132 -8.18 -20.24 -4.46
C THR A 132 -8.81 -21.60 -4.72
N ILE A 133 -8.06 -22.67 -4.46
CA ILE A 133 -8.59 -24.05 -4.33
C ILE A 133 -8.89 -24.46 -2.88
N ARG A 134 -8.49 -23.62 -1.92
CA ARG A 134 -8.64 -23.83 -0.47
C ARG A 134 -9.95 -23.21 0.03
N PRO A 135 -10.96 -23.99 0.43
CA PRO A 135 -12.31 -23.48 0.72
C PRO A 135 -12.38 -22.35 1.77
N GLU A 136 -11.39 -22.27 2.65
CA GLU A 136 -11.32 -21.31 3.75
C GLU A 136 -10.71 -19.94 3.37
N SER A 137 -10.03 -19.84 2.22
CA SER A 137 -9.36 -18.59 1.82
C SER A 137 -10.34 -17.64 1.12
N THR A 138 -10.51 -16.43 1.66
CA THR A 138 -11.41 -15.40 1.14
C THR A 138 -10.70 -14.30 0.34
N ARG A 139 -9.38 -14.43 0.16
CA ARG A 139 -8.53 -13.42 -0.49
C ARG A 139 -8.60 -13.41 -2.01
N SER A 140 -9.09 -14.45 -2.67
CA SER A 140 -9.32 -14.42 -4.12
C SER A 140 -10.76 -14.03 -4.44
N PHE A 141 -11.00 -13.42 -5.60
CA PHE A 141 -12.35 -13.10 -6.06
C PHE A 141 -13.23 -14.32 -6.36
N ALA A 142 -12.64 -15.45 -6.74
CA ALA A 142 -13.38 -16.66 -7.11
C ALA A 142 -12.60 -17.94 -6.79
N PRO A 143 -13.30 -19.08 -6.57
CA PRO A 143 -12.67 -20.38 -6.37
C PRO A 143 -12.23 -21.06 -7.69
N ALA A 144 -12.60 -20.48 -8.84
CA ALA A 144 -12.25 -20.97 -10.17
C ALA A 144 -12.11 -19.78 -11.14
N PRO A 145 -11.29 -19.88 -12.21
CA PRO A 145 -11.25 -18.87 -13.26
C PRO A 145 -12.59 -18.81 -14.03
N PRO A 146 -12.93 -17.64 -14.62
CA PRO A 146 -14.15 -17.45 -15.41
C PRO A 146 -14.17 -18.24 -16.73
#